data_AF-A0A4R7V9C6-F1
#
_entry.id   AF-A0A4R7V9C6-F1
#
_cell.length_a   1.000
_cell.length_b   1.000
_cell.length_c   1.000
_cell.angle_alpha   90.00
_cell.angle_beta   90.00
_cell.angle_gamma   90.00
#
_symmetry.space_group_name_H-M   'P 1'
#
loop_
_entity.id
_entity.type
_entity.pdbx_description
1 polymer ?
#
loop_
_entity_poly.entity_id
_entity_poly.type
_entity_poly.pdbx_seq_one_letter_code
_entity_poly.pdbx_strand_id
1 'polypeptide(L)'
;MDIAERTQALALKIRKQKAAIETEEATKNAFVMPFISTVLGYDVFNPAEVIPEFTADVGTKKGEKIDYAVAHDGKIQLLVEVKKVNDPLKIEHASQLFRYFAVTYARIAILTNGEVYQFYTDLDAPNRMDAKPFLVLDFSALDETLLPELAKLTKESFDLDSVISAAGELKYIGQLKRVLAAQFKEPEDEWVRFLTTRVYEGSFTQRVREQFVPLVTKATRQFLNEQVNDRLKNALGGPDSYVSVSKDAVEDTAAPDEPAAEPVGDIITTDEEIEGYRIVRAIVCSEVPVSRIVARDTKTYCGILLDDNNRKPIARLWLNRSRKYLGVFDEHKVETRIPIDDVQDIYRHAEYLRKTVTRYLTKGATEETVAADGPVLAV
;
A
#
# COMPACT_ATOMS: atom_id res chain seq x y z
N MET A 1 -9.45 -21.40 4.75
CA MET A 1 -9.14 -20.04 4.27
C MET A 1 -7.65 -19.85 4.38
N ASP A 2 -7.03 -19.33 3.33
CA ASP A 2 -5.61 -19.04 3.33
C ASP A 2 -5.27 -17.94 4.36
N ILE A 3 -4.02 -17.87 4.83
CA ILE A 3 -3.60 -16.85 5.80
C ILE A 3 -3.76 -15.42 5.25
N ALA A 4 -3.59 -15.21 3.95
CA ALA A 4 -3.85 -13.93 3.30
C ALA A 4 -5.33 -13.53 3.44
N GLU A 5 -6.26 -14.45 3.17
CA GLU A 5 -7.70 -14.19 3.32
C GLU A 5 -8.06 -13.87 4.78
N ARG A 6 -7.50 -14.62 5.73
CA ARG A 6 -7.78 -14.47 7.17
C ARG A 6 -7.26 -13.13 7.70
N THR A 7 -6.06 -12.72 7.27
CA THR A 7 -5.47 -11.42 7.63
C THR A 7 -6.21 -10.25 6.96
N GLN A 8 -6.57 -10.36 5.68
CA GLN A 8 -7.39 -9.34 5.01
C GLN A 8 -8.77 -9.18 5.65
N ALA A 9 -9.42 -10.27 6.04
CA ALA A 9 -10.69 -10.23 6.76
C ALA A 9 -10.57 -9.49 8.10
N LEU A 10 -9.48 -9.73 8.85
CA LEU A 10 -9.20 -9.01 10.09
C LEU A 10 -8.91 -7.52 9.83
N ALA A 11 -8.12 -7.19 8.80
CA ALA A 11 -7.83 -5.81 8.40
C ALA A 11 -9.13 -5.02 8.12
N LEU A 12 -10.04 -5.63 7.34
CA LEU A 12 -11.35 -5.05 7.04
C LEU A 12 -12.20 -4.85 8.29
N LYS A 13 -12.15 -5.78 9.24
CA LYS A 13 -12.85 -5.67 10.52
C LYS A 13 -12.32 -4.50 11.35
N ILE A 14 -10.99 -4.40 11.50
CA ILE A 14 -10.32 -3.31 12.21
C ILE A 14 -10.72 -1.97 11.61
N ARG A 15 -10.58 -1.80 10.29
CA ARG A 15 -10.94 -0.55 9.60
C ARG A 15 -12.40 -0.12 9.84
N LYS A 16 -13.34 -1.07 9.89
CA LYS A 16 -14.76 -0.77 10.09
C LYS A 16 -15.12 -0.44 11.54
N GLN A 17 -14.44 -1.06 12.50
CA GLN A 17 -14.89 -1.06 13.90
C GLN A 17 -13.98 -0.23 14.83
N LYS A 18 -12.73 0.05 14.44
CA LYS A 18 -11.73 0.73 15.30
C LYS A 18 -12.26 2.01 15.95
N ALA A 19 -12.99 2.83 15.19
CA ALA A 19 -13.52 4.10 15.69
C ALA A 19 -14.51 3.97 16.87
N ALA A 20 -15.14 2.80 17.02
CA ALA A 20 -16.10 2.53 18.09
C ALA A 20 -15.48 1.80 19.31
N ILE A 21 -14.17 1.50 19.27
CA ILE A 21 -13.48 0.74 20.32
C ILE A 21 -12.69 1.70 21.21
N GLU A 22 -13.11 1.82 22.47
CA GLU A 22 -12.55 2.80 23.43
C GLU A 22 -11.75 2.15 24.57
N THR A 23 -11.96 0.85 24.82
CA THR A 23 -11.37 0.14 25.95
C THR A 23 -10.40 -0.95 25.50
N GLU A 24 -9.51 -1.33 26.41
CA GLU A 24 -8.55 -2.42 26.17
C GLU A 24 -9.30 -3.74 26.05
N GLU A 25 -10.30 -3.96 26.91
CA GLU A 25 -11.18 -5.13 26.84
C GLU A 25 -11.94 -5.21 25.51
N ALA A 26 -12.46 -4.08 25.01
CA ALA A 26 -13.09 -4.05 23.69
C ALA A 26 -12.07 -4.34 22.57
N THR A 27 -10.82 -3.91 22.72
CA THR A 27 -9.72 -4.21 21.77
C THR A 27 -9.40 -5.71 21.76
N LYS A 28 -9.30 -6.33 22.95
CA LYS A 28 -9.12 -7.78 23.13
C LYS A 28 -10.20 -8.56 22.40
N ASN A 29 -11.47 -8.22 22.67
CA ASN A 29 -12.63 -8.91 22.10
C ASN A 29 -12.80 -8.68 20.59
N ALA A 30 -12.66 -7.44 20.13
CA ALA A 30 -12.96 -7.08 18.75
C ALA A 30 -11.85 -7.50 17.78
N PHE A 31 -10.58 -7.47 18.19
CA PHE A 31 -9.43 -7.60 17.28
C PHE A 31 -8.44 -8.70 17.69
N VAL A 32 -8.02 -8.76 18.95
CA VAL A 32 -6.97 -9.70 19.37
C VAL A 32 -7.46 -11.14 19.43
N MET A 33 -8.64 -11.40 20.00
CA MET A 33 -9.21 -12.76 20.00
C MET A 33 -9.46 -13.29 18.57
N PRO A 34 -10.04 -12.50 17.64
CA PRO A 34 -10.10 -12.89 16.23
C PRO A 34 -8.74 -13.13 15.57
N PHE A 35 -7.70 -12.39 15.96
CA PHE A 35 -6.35 -12.67 15.49
C PHE A 35 -5.86 -14.04 15.98
N ILE A 36 -5.97 -14.32 17.28
CA ILE A 36 -5.58 -15.62 17.86
C ILE A 36 -6.39 -16.76 17.23
N SER A 37 -7.71 -16.60 17.10
CA SER A 37 -8.59 -17.66 16.63
C SER A 37 -8.60 -17.86 15.12
N THR A 38 -8.77 -16.78 14.37
CA THR A 38 -8.97 -16.88 12.91
C THR A 38 -7.63 -16.84 12.21
N VAL A 39 -6.72 -15.93 12.58
CA VAL A 39 -5.43 -15.78 11.90
C VAL A 39 -4.45 -16.87 12.34
N LEU A 40 -4.22 -17.02 13.65
CA LEU A 40 -3.30 -18.04 14.16
C LEU A 40 -3.93 -19.43 14.26
N GLY A 41 -5.25 -19.55 14.32
CA GLY A 41 -5.93 -20.85 14.34
C GLY A 41 -6.00 -21.53 15.71
N TYR A 42 -5.72 -20.80 16.81
CA TYR A 42 -5.80 -21.35 18.15
C TYR A 42 -7.21 -21.23 18.74
N ASP A 43 -7.65 -22.25 19.47
CA ASP A 43 -8.99 -22.25 20.06
C ASP A 43 -9.07 -21.35 21.31
N VAL A 44 -9.64 -20.15 21.14
CA VAL A 44 -9.87 -19.19 22.23
C VAL A 44 -10.91 -19.63 23.26
N PHE A 45 -11.69 -20.68 22.97
CA PHE A 45 -12.65 -21.26 23.91
C PHE A 45 -12.07 -22.44 24.69
N ASN A 46 -10.88 -22.91 24.33
CA ASN A 46 -10.17 -23.94 25.05
C ASN A 46 -9.15 -23.31 26.02
N PRO A 47 -9.43 -23.27 27.34
CA PRO A 47 -8.55 -22.64 28.31
C PRO A 47 -7.23 -23.41 28.53
N ALA A 48 -7.07 -24.61 27.97
CA ALA A 48 -5.77 -25.30 27.94
C ALA A 48 -4.89 -24.85 26.76
N GLU A 49 -5.48 -24.17 25.76
CA GLU A 49 -4.83 -23.73 24.54
C GLU A 49 -4.63 -22.22 24.51
N VAL A 50 -5.67 -21.44 24.84
CA VAL A 50 -5.56 -19.99 25.02
C VAL A 50 -5.98 -19.65 26.44
N ILE A 51 -5.01 -19.29 27.26
CA ILE A 51 -5.20 -19.01 28.69
C ILE A 51 -5.31 -17.50 28.87
N PRO A 52 -6.50 -16.95 29.17
CA PRO A 52 -6.65 -15.54 29.49
C PRO A 52 -6.09 -15.23 30.88
N GLU A 53 -5.70 -13.99 31.11
CA GLU A 53 -5.22 -13.50 32.41
C GLU A 53 -4.12 -14.40 33.02
N PHE A 54 -3.19 -14.85 32.18
CA PHE A 54 -2.17 -15.83 32.54
C PHE A 54 -1.24 -15.30 33.64
N THR A 55 -1.06 -16.12 34.68
CA THR A 55 -0.13 -15.86 35.79
C THR A 55 0.92 -16.95 35.88
N ALA A 56 2.18 -16.56 36.12
CA ALA A 56 3.30 -17.46 36.40
C ALA A 56 3.91 -17.07 37.75
N ASP A 57 4.51 -18.01 38.46
CA ASP A 57 5.11 -17.76 39.77
C ASP A 57 6.35 -16.85 39.66
N VAL A 58 6.13 -15.53 39.70
CA VAL A 58 7.20 -14.52 39.71
C VAL A 58 7.41 -14.04 41.15
N GLY A 59 8.54 -14.39 41.76
CA GLY A 59 8.85 -14.23 43.18
C GLY A 59 8.94 -12.80 43.77
N THR A 60 8.43 -11.76 43.10
CA THR A 60 8.59 -10.37 43.57
C THR A 60 7.37 -9.45 43.45
N LYS A 61 6.32 -9.80 42.69
CA LYS A 61 5.06 -9.01 42.66
C LYS A 61 3.83 -9.90 42.50
N LYS A 62 3.03 -9.98 43.56
CA LYS A 62 1.72 -10.65 43.56
C LYS A 62 0.72 -9.83 42.72
N GLY A 63 0.10 -10.45 41.71
CA GLY A 63 -1.11 -9.93 41.07
C GLY A 63 -0.98 -9.31 39.67
N GLU A 64 0.21 -9.29 39.06
CA GLU A 64 0.34 -8.90 37.64
C GLU A 64 0.07 -10.12 36.75
N LYS A 65 -0.63 -9.92 35.63
CA LYS A 65 -1.08 -10.99 34.72
C LYS A 65 -0.78 -10.57 33.28
N ILE A 66 -0.51 -11.54 32.42
CA ILE A 66 -0.46 -11.34 30.96
C ILE A 66 -1.85 -11.58 30.39
N ASP A 67 -2.26 -10.81 29.38
CA ASP A 67 -3.62 -10.91 28.85
C ASP A 67 -3.94 -12.28 28.27
N TYR A 68 -3.04 -12.83 27.45
CA TYR A 68 -3.18 -14.19 26.95
C TYR A 68 -1.84 -14.93 26.92
N ALA A 69 -1.87 -16.21 27.28
CA ALA A 69 -0.83 -17.16 26.94
C ALA A 69 -1.39 -18.20 25.96
N VAL A 70 -0.64 -18.48 24.89
CA VAL A 70 -1.03 -19.48 23.89
C VAL A 70 -0.14 -20.70 24.06
N ALA A 71 -0.76 -21.84 24.29
CA ALA A 71 -0.13 -23.14 24.40
C ALA A 71 -0.16 -23.86 23.06
N HIS A 72 0.97 -24.45 22.70
CA HIS A 72 1.09 -25.39 21.58
C HIS A 72 1.70 -26.67 22.13
N ASP A 73 1.06 -27.82 21.86
CA ASP A 73 1.42 -29.13 22.43
C ASP A 73 1.58 -29.12 23.97
N GLY A 74 0.67 -28.42 24.65
CA GLY A 74 0.64 -28.34 26.12
C GLY A 74 1.74 -27.48 26.74
N LYS A 75 2.56 -26.79 25.94
CA LYS A 75 3.60 -25.85 26.40
C LYS A 75 3.23 -24.43 26.00
N ILE A 76 3.41 -23.47 26.91
CA ILE A 76 3.24 -22.05 26.60
C ILE A 76 4.33 -21.64 25.62
N GLN A 77 3.94 -21.20 24.43
CA GLN A 77 4.87 -20.77 23.38
C GLN A 77 4.81 -19.26 23.12
N LEU A 78 3.60 -18.68 23.19
CA LEU A 78 3.39 -17.25 22.96
C LEU A 78 2.79 -16.59 24.20
N LEU A 79 3.28 -15.39 24.51
CA LEU A 79 2.68 -14.47 25.47
C LEU A 79 2.15 -13.24 24.72
N VAL A 80 0.92 -12.82 25.00
CA VAL A 80 0.26 -11.70 24.33
C VAL A 80 -0.15 -10.65 25.36
N GLU A 81 0.36 -9.44 25.18
CA GLU A 81 0.02 -8.24 25.94
C GLU A 81 -0.72 -7.28 25.02
N VAL A 82 -1.87 -6.78 25.48
CA VAL A 82 -2.78 -5.96 24.71
C VAL A 82 -2.85 -4.55 25.29
N LYS A 83 -2.86 -3.56 24.40
CA LYS A 83 -3.15 -2.16 24.71
C LYS A 83 -4.42 -1.72 23.98
N LYS A 84 -4.94 -0.55 24.31
CA LYS A 84 -6.10 0.02 23.61
C LYS A 84 -5.75 0.32 22.16
N VAL A 85 -6.69 0.13 21.25
CA VAL A 85 -6.46 0.26 19.78
C VAL A 85 -5.89 1.60 19.31
N ASN A 86 -6.12 2.68 20.06
CA ASN A 86 -5.60 4.01 19.74
C ASN A 86 -4.33 4.39 20.51
N ASP A 87 -3.88 3.53 21.42
CA ASP A 87 -2.66 3.77 22.20
C ASP A 87 -1.42 3.34 21.41
N PRO A 88 -0.33 4.11 21.45
CA PRO A 88 0.92 3.73 20.83
C PRO A 88 1.57 2.56 21.59
N LEU A 89 2.15 1.63 20.84
CA LEU A 89 2.89 0.51 21.42
C LEU A 89 4.27 0.95 21.89
N LYS A 90 4.44 1.00 23.21
CA LYS A 90 5.72 1.31 23.86
C LYS A 90 6.17 0.13 24.71
N ILE A 91 7.37 -0.37 24.42
CA ILE A 91 7.96 -1.52 25.11
C ILE A 91 8.17 -1.27 26.62
N GLU A 92 8.39 -0.01 27.01
CA GLU A 92 8.49 0.42 28.40
C GLU A 92 7.21 0.14 29.21
N HIS A 93 6.07 0.08 28.51
CA HIS A 93 4.77 -0.25 29.10
C HIS A 93 4.44 -1.75 29.04
N ALA A 94 5.39 -2.56 28.56
CA ALA A 94 5.31 -4.02 28.47
C ALA A 94 6.24 -4.72 29.50
N SER A 95 6.49 -4.07 30.65
CA SER A 95 7.30 -4.62 31.75
C SER A 95 6.82 -5.99 32.27
N GLN A 96 5.57 -6.34 31.99
CA GLN A 96 4.97 -7.63 32.30
C GLN A 96 5.53 -8.71 31.36
N LEU A 97 5.57 -8.46 30.04
CA LEU A 97 6.15 -9.40 29.07
C LEU A 97 7.59 -9.78 29.46
N PHE A 98 8.46 -8.82 29.76
CA PHE A 98 9.85 -9.11 30.14
C PHE A 98 9.98 -10.09 31.31
N ARG A 99 9.14 -9.95 32.34
CA ARG A 99 9.23 -10.78 33.54
C ARG A 99 8.65 -12.17 33.32
N TYR A 100 7.55 -12.25 32.59
CA TYR A 100 6.91 -13.52 32.27
C TYR A 100 7.71 -14.33 31.25
N PHE A 101 8.31 -13.66 30.28
CA PHE A 101 9.19 -14.30 29.30
C PHE A 101 10.37 -14.99 29.98
N ALA A 102 10.92 -14.40 31.05
CA ALA A 102 12.07 -14.98 31.76
C ALA A 102 11.76 -16.22 32.62
N VAL A 103 10.49 -16.48 32.92
CA VAL A 103 10.07 -17.54 33.86
C VAL A 103 9.13 -18.56 33.23
N THR A 104 8.90 -18.47 31.92
CA THR A 104 8.04 -19.39 31.17
C THR A 104 8.84 -20.07 30.06
N TYR A 105 8.27 -21.13 29.47
CA TYR A 105 8.81 -21.75 28.25
C TYR A 105 8.49 -20.94 26.98
N ALA A 106 7.85 -19.78 27.12
CA ALA A 106 7.51 -18.94 25.99
C ALA A 106 8.78 -18.42 25.34
N ARG A 107 8.86 -18.57 24.02
CA ARG A 107 9.99 -18.08 23.21
C ARG A 107 9.56 -16.95 22.29
N ILE A 108 8.28 -16.59 22.33
CA ILE A 108 7.67 -15.53 21.53
C ILE A 108 6.78 -14.66 22.43
N ALA A 109 6.95 -13.35 22.31
CA ALA A 109 6.11 -12.35 22.97
C ALA A 109 5.46 -11.46 21.92
N ILE A 110 4.20 -11.09 22.13
CA ILE A 110 3.42 -10.23 21.25
C ILE A 110 2.94 -9.04 22.08
N LEU A 111 3.32 -7.84 21.65
CA LEU A 111 2.73 -6.60 22.12
C LEU A 111 1.84 -6.05 21.01
N THR A 112 0.56 -5.83 21.30
CA THR A 112 -0.42 -5.43 20.27
C THR A 112 -1.44 -4.44 20.79
N ASN A 113 -1.97 -3.61 19.89
CA ASN A 113 -3.17 -2.81 20.12
C ASN A 113 -4.33 -3.28 19.24
N GLY A 114 -4.24 -4.48 18.66
CA GLY A 114 -5.24 -5.02 17.75
C GLY A 114 -5.10 -4.57 16.30
N GLU A 115 -4.44 -3.42 16.02
CA GLU A 115 -4.11 -2.96 14.66
C GLU A 115 -2.66 -3.26 14.29
N VAL A 116 -1.73 -3.02 15.21
CA VAL A 116 -0.31 -3.29 15.05
C VAL A 116 0.10 -4.41 16.00
N TYR A 117 0.83 -5.40 15.49
CA TYR A 117 1.36 -6.53 16.26
C TYR A 117 2.87 -6.54 16.18
N GLN A 118 3.53 -6.40 17.33
CA GLN A 118 4.99 -6.45 17.45
C GLN A 118 5.39 -7.78 18.09
N PHE A 119 6.16 -8.59 17.36
CA PHE A 119 6.62 -9.90 17.80
C PHE A 119 8.07 -9.82 18.27
N TYR A 120 8.31 -10.38 19.45
CA TYR A 120 9.58 -10.40 20.14
C TYR A 120 10.00 -11.85 20.39
N THR A 121 11.31 -12.06 20.49
CA THR A 121 11.93 -13.35 20.81
C THR A 121 13.11 -13.08 21.75
N ASP A 122 13.96 -14.06 21.98
CA ASP A 122 15.12 -14.02 22.89
C ASP A 122 16.43 -14.38 22.19
N LEU A 123 16.63 -13.82 21.00
CA LEU A 123 17.83 -14.05 20.20
C LEU A 123 19.08 -13.44 20.85
N ASP A 124 18.94 -12.32 21.55
CA ASP A 124 20.08 -11.63 22.16
C ASP A 124 20.61 -12.38 23.38
N ALA A 125 19.71 -12.98 24.18
CA ALA A 125 20.07 -13.79 25.33
C ALA A 125 18.93 -14.79 25.67
N PRO A 126 19.25 -16.07 25.95
CA PRO A 126 18.23 -17.08 26.27
C PRO A 126 17.31 -16.65 27.41
N ASN A 127 15.99 -16.85 27.24
CA ASN A 127 14.95 -16.48 28.19
C ASN A 127 14.93 -14.99 28.55
N ARG A 128 15.47 -14.12 27.69
CA ARG A 128 15.40 -12.67 27.85
C ARG A 128 14.85 -12.06 26.58
N MET A 129 13.65 -11.51 26.68
CA MET A 129 13.00 -10.83 25.57
C MET A 129 13.89 -9.71 25.01
N ASP A 130 14.07 -9.72 23.70
CA ASP A 130 14.80 -8.72 22.95
C ASP A 130 14.15 -7.34 23.09
N ALA A 131 14.97 -6.29 23.04
CA ALA A 131 14.47 -4.91 23.14
C ALA A 131 13.77 -4.41 21.86
N LYS A 132 13.93 -5.10 20.73
CA LYS A 132 13.36 -4.73 19.43
C LYS A 132 12.60 -5.91 18.84
N PRO A 133 11.42 -5.68 18.22
CA PRO A 133 10.67 -6.75 17.60
C PRO A 133 11.38 -7.24 16.34
N PHE A 134 11.29 -8.55 16.08
CA PHE A 134 11.78 -9.17 14.85
C PHE A 134 10.78 -9.08 13.71
N LEU A 135 9.48 -9.08 14.03
CA LEU A 135 8.38 -8.94 13.07
C LEU A 135 7.42 -7.85 13.57
N VAL A 136 6.98 -6.98 12.66
CA VAL A 136 5.95 -5.97 12.92
C VAL A 136 4.90 -6.08 11.83
N LEU A 137 3.68 -6.44 12.21
CA LEU A 137 2.55 -6.54 11.31
C LEU A 137 1.60 -5.38 11.55
N ASP A 138 1.35 -4.57 10.53
CA ASP A 138 0.44 -3.43 10.59
C ASP A 138 -0.77 -3.70 9.69
N PHE A 139 -1.95 -3.89 10.29
CA PHE A 139 -3.18 -4.18 9.54
C PHE A 139 -3.76 -2.96 8.81
N SER A 140 -3.28 -1.75 9.09
CA SER A 140 -3.64 -0.55 8.31
C SER A 140 -2.87 -0.47 6.97
N ALA A 141 -1.69 -1.11 6.92
CA ALA A 141 -0.79 -1.16 5.78
C ALA A 141 -0.14 -2.55 5.67
N LEU A 142 -0.96 -3.58 5.47
CA LEU A 142 -0.53 -4.98 5.50
C LEU A 142 0.52 -5.27 4.41
N ASP A 143 1.72 -5.63 4.82
CA ASP A 143 2.79 -6.11 3.93
C ASP A 143 2.66 -7.62 3.74
N GLU A 144 2.18 -8.04 2.56
CA GLU A 144 1.96 -9.45 2.24
C GLU A 144 3.25 -10.28 2.26
N THR A 145 4.42 -9.65 2.11
CA THR A 145 5.72 -10.35 2.20
C THR A 145 6.01 -10.91 3.59
N LEU A 146 5.28 -10.45 4.61
CA LEU A 146 5.40 -10.92 5.99
C LEU A 146 4.48 -12.12 6.30
N LEU A 147 3.52 -12.44 5.43
CA LEU A 147 2.56 -13.52 5.66
C LEU A 147 3.19 -14.91 5.78
N PRO A 148 4.25 -15.27 5.01
CA PRO A 148 4.93 -16.55 5.21
C PRO A 148 5.52 -16.71 6.61
N GLU A 149 6.00 -15.61 7.21
CA GLU A 149 6.57 -15.61 8.56
C GLU A 149 5.48 -15.69 9.62
N LEU A 150 4.36 -15.01 9.40
CA LEU A 150 3.17 -15.16 10.24
C LEU A 150 2.60 -16.59 10.17
N ALA A 151 2.66 -17.25 9.01
CA ALA A 151 2.16 -18.61 8.83
C ALA A 151 2.85 -19.60 9.76
N LYS A 152 4.16 -19.45 9.98
CA LYS A 152 4.95 -20.29 10.91
C LYS A 152 4.53 -20.16 12.37
N LEU A 153 3.70 -19.16 12.71
CA LEU A 153 3.12 -18.97 14.05
C LEU A 153 1.72 -19.59 14.20
N THR A 154 1.11 -20.02 13.10
CA THR A 154 -0.23 -20.62 13.13
C THR A 154 -0.17 -22.03 13.73
N LYS A 155 -1.26 -22.45 14.37
CA LYS A 155 -1.37 -23.76 15.02
C LYS A 155 -1.00 -24.92 14.11
N GLU A 156 -1.40 -24.90 12.85
CA GLU A 156 -1.19 -26.01 11.91
C GLU A 156 0.26 -26.17 11.44
N SER A 157 1.03 -25.08 11.45
CA SER A 157 2.41 -25.03 10.94
C SER A 157 3.37 -24.40 11.94
N PHE A 158 3.08 -24.55 13.23
CA PHE A 158 3.89 -23.95 14.27
C PHE A 158 5.27 -24.62 14.29
N ASP A 159 6.30 -23.83 13.98
CA ASP A 159 7.68 -24.28 14.01
C ASP A 159 8.54 -23.20 14.68
N LEU A 160 8.78 -23.41 15.97
CA LEU A 160 9.52 -22.46 16.78
C LEU A 160 10.97 -22.26 16.28
N ASP A 161 11.64 -23.33 15.87
CA ASP A 161 13.05 -23.24 15.43
C ASP A 161 13.15 -22.47 14.12
N SER A 162 12.24 -22.73 13.18
CA SER A 162 12.14 -21.95 11.93
C SER A 162 11.79 -20.48 12.19
N VAL A 163 10.91 -20.18 13.14
CA VAL A 163 10.57 -18.81 13.54
C VAL A 163 11.79 -18.10 14.12
N ILE A 164 12.50 -18.73 15.05
CA ILE A 164 13.71 -18.14 15.68
C ILE A 164 14.79 -17.90 14.63
N SER A 165 15.01 -18.86 13.72
CA SER A 165 15.99 -18.73 12.64
C SER A 165 15.65 -17.55 11.72
N ALA A 166 14.38 -17.43 11.29
CA ALA A 166 13.93 -16.32 10.46
C ALA A 166 13.94 -14.98 11.22
N ALA A 167 13.63 -15.00 12.51
CA ALA A 167 13.63 -13.81 13.36
C ALA A 167 14.99 -13.12 13.40
N GLY A 168 16.10 -13.87 13.36
CA GLY A 168 17.45 -13.30 13.28
C GLY A 168 17.62 -12.40 12.06
N GLU A 169 17.30 -12.92 10.88
CA GLU A 169 17.38 -12.18 9.62
C GLU A 169 16.38 -11.01 9.59
N LEU A 170 15.12 -11.26 9.93
CA LEU A 170 14.05 -10.24 9.92
C LEU A 170 14.34 -9.09 10.88
N LYS A 171 14.90 -9.37 12.05
CA LYS A 171 15.31 -8.36 13.04
C LYS A 171 16.31 -7.38 12.42
N TYR A 172 17.33 -7.88 11.74
CA TYR A 172 18.34 -7.01 11.13
C TYR A 172 17.82 -6.33 9.86
N ILE A 173 17.11 -7.03 8.97
CA ILE A 173 16.49 -6.42 7.79
C ILE A 173 15.55 -5.29 8.19
N GLY A 174 14.68 -5.51 9.18
CA GLY A 174 13.77 -4.50 9.69
C GLY A 174 14.50 -3.30 10.30
N GLN A 175 15.60 -3.53 11.04
CA GLN A 175 16.44 -2.44 11.56
C GLN A 175 17.12 -1.65 10.45
N LEU A 176 17.69 -2.32 9.45
CA LEU A 176 18.31 -1.69 8.29
C LEU A 176 17.31 -0.87 7.49
N LYS A 177 16.10 -1.39 7.23
CA LYS A 177 15.01 -0.65 6.57
C LYS A 177 14.66 0.64 7.30
N ARG A 178 14.59 0.61 8.65
CA ARG A 178 14.32 1.83 9.45
C ARG A 178 15.45 2.84 9.36
N VAL A 179 16.70 2.40 9.43
CA VAL A 179 17.87 3.29 9.26
C VAL A 179 17.86 3.90 7.86
N LEU A 180 17.67 3.11 6.81
CA LEU A 180 17.57 3.60 5.44
C LEU A 180 16.44 4.62 5.28
N ALA A 181 15.24 4.34 5.80
CA ALA A 181 14.12 5.26 5.74
C ALA A 181 14.43 6.58 6.46
N ALA A 182 15.13 6.55 7.59
CA ALA A 182 15.59 7.76 8.28
C ALA A 182 16.57 8.55 7.42
N GLN A 183 17.61 7.89 6.86
CA GLN A 183 18.59 8.52 5.97
C GLN A 183 17.94 9.13 4.72
N PHE A 184 16.86 8.54 4.20
CA PHE A 184 16.16 9.07 3.02
C PHE A 184 15.27 10.27 3.33
N LYS A 185 14.77 10.37 4.57
CA LYS A 185 13.96 11.49 5.03
C LYS A 185 14.85 12.67 5.46
N GLU A 186 15.86 12.37 6.26
CA GLU A 186 16.79 13.34 6.84
C GLU A 186 18.19 12.70 6.86
N PRO A 187 18.98 12.88 5.78
CA PRO A 187 20.33 12.35 5.67
C PRO A 187 21.26 12.79 6.79
N GLU A 188 21.94 11.84 7.43
CA GLU A 188 23.01 12.14 8.38
C GLU A 188 24.32 12.47 7.65
N ASP A 189 25.23 13.14 8.34
CA ASP A 189 26.51 13.60 7.80
C ASP A 189 27.36 12.46 7.21
N GLU A 190 27.35 11.30 7.87
CA GLU A 190 28.08 10.13 7.39
C GLU A 190 27.52 9.62 6.06
N TRP A 191 26.19 9.61 5.90
CA TRP A 191 25.53 9.20 4.65
C TRP A 191 25.83 10.19 3.51
N VAL A 192 25.73 11.49 3.79
CA VAL A 192 26.06 12.53 2.82
C VAL A 192 27.53 12.46 2.42
N ARG A 193 28.44 12.28 3.38
CA ARG A 193 29.87 12.10 3.12
C ARG A 193 30.15 10.86 2.29
N PHE A 194 29.52 9.73 2.62
CA PHE A 194 29.66 8.47 1.89
C PHE A 194 29.32 8.63 0.41
N LEU A 195 28.20 9.28 0.08
CA LEU A 195 27.80 9.51 -1.31
C LEU A 195 28.67 10.57 -2.00
N THR A 196 28.95 11.68 -1.30
CA THR A 196 29.72 12.81 -1.85
C THR A 196 31.12 12.40 -2.26
N THR A 197 31.83 11.65 -1.41
CA THR A 197 33.23 11.23 -1.67
C THR A 197 33.39 10.27 -2.85
N ARG A 198 32.30 9.75 -3.43
CA ARG A 198 32.31 8.93 -4.64
C ARG A 198 32.14 9.71 -5.94
N VAL A 199 31.68 10.95 -5.85
CA VAL A 199 31.35 11.79 -7.02
C VAL A 199 32.07 13.15 -7.01
N TYR A 200 32.69 13.50 -5.89
CA TYR A 200 33.44 14.73 -5.70
C TYR A 200 34.89 14.41 -5.31
N GLU A 201 35.84 14.87 -6.11
CA GLU A 201 37.28 14.58 -5.95
C GLU A 201 37.97 15.45 -4.89
N GLY A 202 37.29 16.46 -4.33
CA GLY A 202 37.83 17.34 -3.30
C GLY A 202 37.60 16.84 -1.87
N SER A 203 38.22 17.53 -0.91
CA SER A 203 38.01 17.23 0.52
C SER A 203 36.57 17.54 0.95
N PHE A 204 35.98 16.65 1.75
CA PHE A 204 34.65 16.86 2.35
C PHE A 204 34.71 17.91 3.47
N THR A 205 34.53 19.18 3.11
CA THR A 205 34.48 20.33 4.04
C THR A 205 33.04 20.68 4.43
N GLN A 206 32.85 21.54 5.44
CA GLN A 206 31.52 22.02 5.83
C GLN A 206 30.76 22.69 4.65
N ARG A 207 31.47 23.47 3.83
CA ARG A 207 30.88 24.11 2.64
C ARG A 207 30.41 23.07 1.61
N VAL A 208 31.21 22.03 1.38
CA VAL A 208 30.84 20.92 0.49
C VAL A 208 29.66 20.15 1.09
N ARG A 209 29.65 19.88 2.40
CA ARG A 209 28.50 19.28 3.09
C ARG A 209 27.22 20.08 2.87
N GLU A 210 27.23 21.38 3.15
CA GLU A 210 26.05 22.26 2.99
C GLU A 210 25.53 22.28 1.56
N GLN A 211 26.42 22.19 0.57
CA GLN A 211 26.06 22.07 -0.84
C GLN A 211 25.48 20.69 -1.19
N PHE A 212 26.02 19.61 -0.64
CA PHE A 212 25.67 18.25 -1.02
C PHE A 212 24.50 17.64 -0.25
N VAL A 213 24.19 18.11 0.97
CA VAL A 213 22.98 17.70 1.71
C VAL A 213 21.72 17.80 0.84
N PRO A 214 21.37 18.96 0.23
CA PRO A 214 20.17 19.07 -0.60
C PRO A 214 20.25 18.23 -1.88
N LEU A 215 21.45 18.05 -2.45
CA LEU A 215 21.65 17.22 -3.64
C LEU A 215 21.41 15.73 -3.33
N VAL A 216 21.95 15.24 -2.21
CA VAL A 216 21.77 13.85 -1.75
C VAL A 216 20.29 13.57 -1.45
N THR A 217 19.61 14.47 -0.75
CA THR A 217 18.16 14.35 -0.49
C THR A 217 17.36 14.30 -1.78
N LYS A 218 17.65 15.21 -2.72
CA LYS A 218 16.96 15.26 -4.02
C LYS A 218 17.21 13.98 -4.83
N ALA A 219 18.47 13.56 -4.96
CA ALA A 219 18.85 12.37 -5.73
C ALA A 219 18.23 11.10 -5.15
N THR A 220 18.24 10.96 -3.82
CA THR A 220 17.63 9.80 -3.14
C THR A 220 16.13 9.73 -3.40
N ARG A 221 15.42 10.85 -3.31
CA ARG A 221 13.98 10.91 -3.58
C ARG A 221 13.66 10.60 -5.05
N GLN A 222 14.43 11.17 -5.97
CA GLN A 222 14.28 10.90 -7.41
C GLN A 222 14.50 9.42 -7.71
N PHE A 223 15.61 8.85 -7.21
CA PHE A 223 15.92 7.44 -7.41
C PHE A 223 14.82 6.51 -6.87
N LEU A 224 14.29 6.76 -5.67
CA LEU A 224 13.20 5.93 -5.13
C LEU A 224 11.93 6.02 -5.97
N ASN A 225 11.57 7.23 -6.41
CA ASN A 225 10.42 7.41 -7.28
C ASN A 225 10.62 6.70 -8.62
N GLU A 226 11.81 6.78 -9.20
CA GLU A 226 12.19 6.04 -10.40
C GLU A 226 12.09 4.53 -10.18
N GLN A 227 12.62 3.98 -9.09
CA GLN A 227 12.52 2.54 -8.78
C GLN A 227 11.06 2.07 -8.59
N VAL A 228 10.22 2.87 -7.95
CA VAL A 228 8.78 2.58 -7.84
C VAL A 228 8.13 2.61 -9.22
N ASN A 229 8.43 3.63 -10.03
CA ASN A 229 7.93 3.76 -11.39
C ASN A 229 8.41 2.62 -12.29
N ASP A 230 9.65 2.17 -12.16
CA ASP A 230 10.24 1.08 -12.91
C ASP A 230 9.63 -0.26 -12.52
N ARG A 231 9.40 -0.51 -11.22
CA ARG A 231 8.65 -1.69 -10.77
C ARG A 231 7.21 -1.69 -11.28
N LEU A 232 6.55 -0.53 -11.27
CA LEU A 232 5.20 -0.38 -11.82
C LEU A 232 5.19 -0.63 -13.34
N LYS A 233 6.15 -0.06 -14.08
CA LYS A 233 6.32 -0.29 -15.52
C LYS A 233 6.57 -1.77 -15.81
N ASN A 234 7.53 -2.40 -15.14
CA ASN A 234 7.88 -3.81 -15.32
C ASN A 234 6.76 -4.78 -14.93
N ALA A 235 5.96 -4.45 -13.91
CA ALA A 235 4.76 -5.22 -13.54
C ALA A 235 3.59 -5.01 -14.52
N LEU A 236 3.59 -3.93 -15.30
CA LEU A 236 2.58 -3.57 -16.30
C LEU A 236 3.00 -3.90 -17.76
N GLY A 237 4.26 -4.26 -18.02
CA GLY A 237 4.80 -4.61 -19.34
C GLY A 237 6.34 -4.57 -19.38
N GLY A 238 6.96 -5.56 -20.03
CA GLY A 238 8.41 -5.81 -20.04
C GLY A 238 9.32 -4.72 -20.68
N PRO A 239 10.64 -4.99 -20.73
CA PRO A 239 11.67 -3.97 -20.80
C PRO A 239 11.91 -3.48 -22.22
N ASP A 240 11.55 -2.24 -22.49
CA ASP A 240 12.19 -1.45 -23.55
C ASP A 240 12.02 0.02 -23.23
N SER A 241 13.13 0.68 -22.87
CA SER A 241 13.59 1.94 -23.48
C SER A 241 14.75 2.50 -22.66
N TYR A 242 15.94 2.33 -23.22
CA TYR A 242 17.18 2.92 -22.73
C TYR A 242 17.17 4.46 -22.88
N VAL A 243 17.52 5.12 -21.79
CA VAL A 243 18.43 6.29 -21.62
C VAL A 243 18.69 7.17 -22.86
N SER A 244 18.47 8.49 -22.73
CA SER A 244 19.56 9.50 -22.75
C SER A 244 19.07 10.93 -22.45
N VAL A 245 19.97 11.66 -21.78
CA VAL A 245 19.78 12.90 -21.04
C VAL A 245 20.26 14.11 -21.85
N SER A 246 19.78 15.30 -21.45
CA SER A 246 20.34 16.66 -21.62
C SER A 246 19.74 17.45 -22.80
N LYS A 247 19.42 18.76 -22.71
CA LYS A 247 19.95 19.79 -21.81
C LYS A 247 19.08 21.07 -21.84
N ASP A 248 18.92 21.66 -20.64
CA ASP A 248 18.79 23.07 -20.23
C ASP A 248 18.12 24.17 -21.08
N ALA A 249 17.17 24.82 -20.39
CA ALA A 249 17.02 26.27 -20.13
C ALA A 249 16.45 27.15 -21.28
N VAL A 250 15.69 28.22 -21.08
CA VAL A 250 15.56 29.26 -20.01
C VAL A 250 14.14 29.90 -20.15
N GLU A 251 13.60 30.47 -19.06
CA GLU A 251 12.62 31.58 -18.83
C GLU A 251 11.76 32.13 -20.00
N ASP A 252 10.59 32.76 -19.85
CA ASP A 252 9.59 33.12 -18.82
C ASP A 252 8.54 33.96 -19.62
N THR A 253 7.40 34.24 -19.00
CA THR A 253 6.42 35.31 -19.31
C THR A 253 5.23 35.03 -20.25
N ALA A 254 4.14 35.68 -19.87
CA ALA A 254 2.74 35.27 -19.98
C ALA A 254 2.00 35.78 -21.24
N ALA A 255 0.96 35.00 -21.58
CA ALA A 255 -0.38 35.25 -22.20
C ALA A 255 -0.78 36.67 -22.69
N PRO A 256 -1.82 36.86 -23.55
CA PRO A 256 -2.89 35.90 -23.92
C PRO A 256 -3.38 35.84 -25.40
N ASP A 257 -4.10 34.74 -25.67
CA ASP A 257 -5.21 34.49 -26.62
C ASP A 257 -4.99 34.19 -28.13
N GLU A 258 -5.72 33.12 -28.53
CA GLU A 258 -5.83 32.35 -29.78
C GLU A 258 -6.38 33.15 -31.00
N PRO A 259 -6.46 32.57 -32.24
CA PRO A 259 -6.03 31.24 -32.70
C PRO A 259 -5.17 31.28 -33.98
N ALA A 260 -4.16 30.41 -34.07
CA ALA A 260 -3.61 30.01 -35.36
C ALA A 260 -3.18 28.55 -35.31
N ALA A 261 -3.72 27.76 -36.23
CA ALA A 261 -3.31 26.40 -36.48
C ALA A 261 -1.85 26.40 -37.00
N GLU A 262 -0.98 25.67 -36.31
CA GLU A 262 0.38 25.36 -36.76
C GLU A 262 0.54 23.83 -36.94
N PRO A 263 1.52 23.42 -37.75
CA PRO A 263 1.37 22.28 -38.64
C PRO A 263 1.49 20.94 -37.92
N VAL A 264 0.82 19.98 -38.53
CA VAL A 264 0.81 18.55 -38.23
C VAL A 264 2.23 18.01 -38.05
N GLY A 265 2.63 17.81 -36.80
CA GLY A 265 3.66 16.84 -36.42
C GLY A 265 3.07 15.44 -36.26
N ASP A 266 3.94 14.44 -36.20
CA ASP A 266 3.57 13.05 -35.94
C ASP A 266 2.78 12.91 -34.63
N ILE A 267 1.97 11.86 -34.54
CA ILE A 267 1.21 11.54 -33.34
C ILE A 267 2.21 11.23 -32.21
N ILE A 268 2.44 12.20 -31.33
CA ILE A 268 3.30 12.05 -30.15
C ILE A 268 2.37 11.90 -28.95
N THR A 269 2.16 10.66 -28.51
CA THR A 269 1.43 10.40 -27.27
C THR A 269 2.27 10.89 -26.10
N THR A 270 1.81 11.92 -25.42
CA THR A 270 2.52 12.54 -24.29
C THR A 270 2.32 11.75 -23.01
N ASP A 271 3.28 11.82 -22.07
CA ASP A 271 3.15 11.20 -20.73
C ASP A 271 1.89 11.69 -20.01
N GLU A 272 1.49 12.94 -20.26
CA GLU A 272 0.30 13.55 -19.70
C GLU A 272 -1.00 12.94 -20.26
N GLU A 273 -1.05 12.63 -21.56
CA GLU A 273 -2.17 11.91 -22.18
C GLU A 273 -2.25 10.46 -21.68
N ILE A 274 -1.11 9.82 -21.42
CA ILE A 274 -1.04 8.47 -20.82
C ILE A 274 -1.56 8.51 -19.37
N GLU A 275 -1.16 9.50 -18.59
CA GLU A 275 -1.62 9.67 -17.21
C GLU A 275 -3.13 9.96 -17.15
N GLY A 276 -3.61 10.91 -17.95
CA GLY A 276 -5.04 11.20 -18.07
C GLY A 276 -5.85 9.99 -18.53
N TYR A 277 -5.34 9.20 -19.48
CA TYR A 277 -5.96 7.94 -19.89
C TYR A 277 -6.05 6.94 -18.73
N ARG A 278 -4.96 6.77 -17.95
CA ARG A 278 -4.94 5.87 -16.78
C ARG A 278 -5.95 6.30 -15.72
N ILE A 279 -6.09 7.60 -15.48
CA ILE A 279 -7.07 8.14 -14.53
C ILE A 279 -8.50 7.85 -15.00
N VAL A 280 -8.85 8.17 -16.25
CA VAL A 280 -10.18 7.87 -16.80
C VAL A 280 -10.46 6.36 -16.79
N ARG A 281 -9.47 5.54 -17.14
CA ARG A 281 -9.53 4.07 -17.12
C ARG A 281 -9.76 3.53 -15.70
N ALA A 282 -9.10 4.08 -14.69
CA ALA A 282 -9.29 3.72 -13.29
C ALA A 282 -10.63 4.17 -12.72
N ILE A 283 -11.18 5.29 -13.20
CA ILE A 283 -12.49 5.79 -12.76
C ILE A 283 -13.62 4.90 -13.26
N VAL A 284 -13.58 4.49 -14.53
CA VAL A 284 -14.67 3.76 -15.20
C VAL A 284 -14.56 2.24 -15.11
N CYS A 285 -13.46 1.71 -14.56
CA CYS A 285 -13.31 0.27 -14.34
C CYS A 285 -14.27 -0.32 -13.30
N SER A 286 -14.95 0.53 -12.51
CA SER A 286 -16.07 0.11 -11.66
C SER A 286 -17.30 -0.32 -12.45
N GLU A 287 -17.45 0.16 -13.69
CA GLU A 287 -18.61 -0.09 -14.54
C GLU A 287 -18.35 -1.13 -15.63
N VAL A 288 -17.10 -1.21 -16.13
CA VAL A 288 -16.72 -2.11 -17.22
C VAL A 288 -15.31 -2.70 -17.01
N PRO A 289 -15.06 -3.93 -17.49
CA PRO A 289 -13.71 -4.48 -17.54
C PRO A 289 -12.74 -3.54 -18.25
N VAL A 290 -11.55 -3.43 -17.67
CA VAL A 290 -10.49 -2.53 -18.11
C VAL A 290 -10.06 -2.76 -19.56
N SER A 291 -10.16 -4.00 -20.04
CA SER A 291 -9.87 -4.40 -21.43
C SER A 291 -10.76 -3.73 -22.48
N ARG A 292 -11.93 -3.20 -22.07
CA ARG A 292 -12.88 -2.54 -22.97
C ARG A 292 -12.62 -1.04 -23.11
N ILE A 293 -11.65 -0.48 -22.38
CA ILE A 293 -11.37 0.97 -22.36
C ILE A 293 -10.09 1.22 -23.16
N VAL A 294 -10.23 1.84 -24.33
CA VAL A 294 -9.16 2.00 -25.30
C VAL A 294 -8.84 3.47 -25.53
N ALA A 295 -7.56 3.84 -25.47
CA ALA A 295 -7.10 5.15 -25.90
C ALA A 295 -6.87 5.13 -27.42
N ARG A 296 -7.36 6.16 -28.10
CA ARG A 296 -7.02 6.49 -29.48
C ARG A 296 -6.47 7.89 -29.50
N ASP A 297 -5.18 7.96 -29.80
CA ASP A 297 -4.53 9.24 -29.95
C ASP A 297 -4.94 9.88 -31.29
N THR A 298 -5.20 11.18 -31.25
CA THR A 298 -5.52 11.98 -32.42
C THR A 298 -4.70 13.24 -32.39
N LYS A 299 -4.49 13.85 -33.56
CA LYS A 299 -3.64 15.05 -33.70
C LYS A 299 -4.03 16.23 -32.79
N THR A 300 -5.25 16.26 -32.26
CA THR A 300 -5.75 17.40 -31.47
C THR A 300 -6.20 17.04 -30.06
N TYR A 301 -6.39 15.75 -29.75
CA TYR A 301 -6.82 15.27 -28.44
C TYR A 301 -6.55 13.76 -28.28
N CYS A 302 -6.35 13.30 -27.06
CA CYS A 302 -6.37 11.88 -26.73
C CYS A 302 -7.83 11.43 -26.49
N GLY A 303 -8.35 10.56 -27.36
CA GLY A 303 -9.69 10.03 -27.29
C GLY A 303 -9.76 8.75 -26.44
N ILE A 304 -10.71 8.66 -25.53
CA ILE A 304 -10.90 7.46 -24.70
C ILE A 304 -12.25 6.86 -25.03
N LEU A 305 -12.24 5.62 -25.53
CA LEU A 305 -13.39 4.96 -26.13
C LEU A 305 -13.74 3.68 -25.37
N LEU A 306 -15.03 3.35 -25.36
CA LEU A 306 -15.51 2.04 -24.95
C LEU A 306 -15.55 1.10 -26.17
N ASP A 307 -15.07 -0.12 -26.00
CA ASP A 307 -15.03 -1.19 -27.01
C ASP A 307 -14.29 -0.81 -28.30
N ASP A 308 -13.31 0.10 -28.19
CA ASP A 308 -12.60 0.67 -29.34
C ASP A 308 -13.54 1.26 -30.42
N ASN A 309 -14.71 1.76 -30.00
CA ASN A 309 -15.77 2.19 -30.90
C ASN A 309 -15.94 3.71 -30.89
N ASN A 310 -15.70 4.36 -32.03
CA ASN A 310 -15.85 5.81 -32.19
C ASN A 310 -17.27 6.33 -31.89
N ARG A 311 -18.29 5.47 -31.87
CA ARG A 311 -19.67 5.81 -31.48
C ARG A 311 -19.93 5.73 -29.97
N LYS A 312 -18.94 5.28 -29.19
CA LYS A 312 -18.98 5.15 -27.73
C LYS A 312 -17.81 5.92 -27.05
N PRO A 313 -17.66 7.24 -27.28
CA PRO A 313 -16.63 8.00 -26.60
C PRO A 313 -16.95 8.16 -25.11
N ILE A 314 -15.97 7.89 -24.26
CA ILE A 314 -16.03 8.05 -22.80
C ILE A 314 -15.54 9.46 -22.42
N ALA A 315 -14.39 9.87 -22.96
CA ALA A 315 -13.80 11.17 -22.73
C ALA A 315 -12.91 11.61 -23.90
N ARG A 316 -12.61 12.91 -23.96
CA ARG A 316 -11.54 13.47 -24.78
C ARG A 316 -10.63 14.33 -23.92
N LEU A 317 -9.33 14.12 -24.00
CA LEU A 317 -8.34 14.89 -23.26
C LEU A 317 -7.66 15.86 -24.21
N TRP A 318 -7.88 17.15 -23.97
CA TRP A 318 -7.29 18.25 -24.73
C TRP A 318 -6.14 18.83 -23.92
N LEU A 319 -4.98 18.16 -23.94
CA LEU A 319 -3.84 18.50 -23.08
C LEU A 319 -2.74 19.29 -23.81
N ASN A 320 -2.71 19.20 -25.16
CA ASN A 320 -1.72 19.84 -26.01
C ASN A 320 -1.98 21.36 -26.23
N ARG A 321 -2.57 22.05 -25.26
CA ARG A 321 -2.93 23.48 -25.31
C ARG A 321 -2.51 24.20 -24.04
N SER A 322 -2.35 25.53 -24.11
CA SER A 322 -2.04 26.38 -22.95
C SER A 322 -3.06 26.27 -21.82
N ARG A 323 -4.33 26.01 -22.16
CA ARG A 323 -5.40 25.66 -21.23
C ARG A 323 -5.88 24.24 -21.53
N LYS A 324 -5.87 23.37 -20.52
CA LYS A 324 -6.22 21.96 -20.64
C LYS A 324 -7.72 21.77 -20.45
N TYR A 325 -8.29 20.78 -21.15
CA TYR A 325 -9.71 20.47 -21.02
C TYR A 325 -10.01 18.98 -20.96
N LEU A 326 -10.98 18.62 -20.12
CA LEU A 326 -11.68 17.34 -20.14
C LEU A 326 -12.98 17.47 -20.95
N GLY A 327 -13.06 16.79 -22.08
CA GLY A 327 -14.29 16.62 -22.86
C GLY A 327 -15.15 15.49 -22.30
N VAL A 328 -16.37 15.80 -21.88
CA VAL A 328 -17.39 14.85 -21.40
C VAL A 328 -18.63 14.86 -22.30
N PHE A 329 -19.39 13.76 -22.32
CA PHE A 329 -20.52 13.59 -23.26
C PHE A 329 -21.89 13.46 -22.57
N ASP A 330 -22.88 14.19 -23.09
CA ASP A 330 -24.27 14.11 -22.65
C ASP A 330 -25.06 12.98 -23.34
N GLU A 331 -26.37 12.89 -23.07
CA GLU A 331 -27.25 11.81 -23.58
C GLU A 331 -27.41 11.83 -25.11
N HIS A 332 -27.21 13.00 -25.72
CA HIS A 332 -27.24 13.23 -27.15
C HIS A 332 -25.86 13.11 -27.80
N LYS A 333 -24.83 12.70 -27.03
CA LYS A 333 -23.42 12.59 -27.44
C LYS A 333 -22.80 13.94 -27.82
N VAL A 334 -23.32 15.03 -27.28
CA VAL A 334 -22.73 16.36 -27.41
C VAL A 334 -21.59 16.49 -26.41
N GLU A 335 -20.45 16.99 -26.89
CA GLU A 335 -19.25 17.19 -26.06
C GLU A 335 -19.31 18.53 -25.31
N THR A 336 -19.07 18.49 -24.01
CA THR A 336 -18.82 19.66 -23.17
C THR A 336 -17.36 19.65 -22.72
N ARG A 337 -16.63 20.75 -22.97
CA ARG A 337 -15.23 20.91 -22.54
C ARG A 337 -15.15 21.60 -21.19
N ILE A 338 -14.66 20.90 -20.19
CA ILE A 338 -14.46 21.40 -18.83
C ILE A 338 -12.98 21.76 -18.67
N PRO A 339 -12.64 23.02 -18.31
CA PRO A 339 -11.25 23.40 -18.06
C PRO A 339 -10.69 22.66 -16.85
N ILE A 340 -9.45 22.18 -16.97
CA ILE A 340 -8.69 21.53 -15.90
C ILE A 340 -7.30 22.17 -15.80
N ASP A 341 -6.73 22.21 -14.60
CA ASP A 341 -5.38 22.75 -14.39
C ASP A 341 -4.34 21.63 -14.50
N ASP A 342 -4.69 20.43 -14.02
CA ASP A 342 -3.87 19.22 -14.11
C ASP A 342 -4.73 17.96 -14.36
N VAL A 343 -4.10 16.88 -14.83
CA VAL A 343 -4.78 15.59 -15.08
C VAL A 343 -5.43 15.00 -13.83
N GLN A 344 -4.97 15.34 -12.63
CA GLN A 344 -5.61 14.93 -11.38
C GLN A 344 -7.01 15.53 -11.20
N ASP A 345 -7.33 16.67 -11.81
CA ASP A 345 -8.67 17.28 -11.72
C ASP A 345 -9.76 16.41 -12.34
N ILE A 346 -9.39 15.45 -13.21
CA ILE A 346 -10.32 14.48 -13.81
C ILE A 346 -11.08 13.70 -12.73
N TYR A 347 -10.49 13.45 -11.55
CA TYR A 347 -11.17 12.77 -10.44
C TYR A 347 -12.42 13.51 -9.96
N ARG A 348 -12.47 14.84 -10.08
CA ARG A 348 -13.63 15.67 -9.69
C ARG A 348 -14.83 15.45 -10.63
N HIS A 349 -14.60 14.85 -11.80
CA HIS A 349 -15.62 14.57 -12.81
C HIS A 349 -15.95 13.07 -12.95
N ALA A 350 -15.55 12.25 -11.97
CA ALA A 350 -15.71 10.81 -12.00
C ALA A 350 -17.15 10.34 -12.28
N GLU A 351 -18.15 10.99 -11.68
CA GLU A 351 -19.56 10.64 -11.91
C GLU A 351 -20.00 10.82 -13.37
N TYR A 352 -19.52 11.87 -14.05
CA TYR A 352 -19.86 12.10 -15.46
C TYR A 352 -19.32 10.98 -16.35
N LEU A 353 -18.09 10.55 -16.10
CA LEU A 353 -17.43 9.48 -16.84
C LEU A 353 -18.13 8.14 -16.63
N ARG A 354 -18.47 7.80 -15.38
CA ARG A 354 -19.24 6.58 -15.05
C ARG A 354 -20.62 6.58 -15.71
N LYS A 355 -21.39 7.67 -15.54
CA LYS A 355 -22.72 7.82 -16.18
C LYS A 355 -22.66 7.68 -17.70
N THR A 356 -21.58 8.12 -18.34
CA THR A 356 -21.38 7.98 -19.79
C THR A 356 -21.22 6.51 -20.18
N VAL A 357 -20.42 5.74 -19.43
CA VAL A 357 -20.24 4.30 -19.66
C VAL A 357 -21.53 3.52 -19.38
N THR A 358 -22.20 3.78 -18.26
CA THR A 358 -23.48 3.12 -17.90
C THR A 358 -24.55 3.32 -18.99
N ARG A 359 -24.60 4.50 -19.62
CA ARG A 359 -25.51 4.79 -20.75
C ARG A 359 -25.23 3.93 -21.99
N TYR A 360 -23.97 3.61 -22.28
CA TYR A 360 -23.63 2.71 -23.38
C TYR A 360 -23.97 1.26 -23.08
N LEU A 361 -23.88 0.83 -21.82
CA LEU A 361 -24.25 -0.52 -21.40
C LEU A 361 -25.77 -0.74 -21.47
N THR A 362 -26.56 0.27 -21.09
CA THR A 362 -28.03 0.20 -21.14
C THR A 362 -28.60 0.28 -22.56
N LYS A 363 -28.00 1.09 -23.45
CA LYS A 363 -28.37 1.10 -24.89
C LYS A 363 -27.93 -0.15 -25.64
N GLY A 364 -26.80 -0.76 -25.27
CA GLY A 364 -26.33 -2.02 -25.88
C GLY A 364 -27.27 -3.20 -25.60
N ALA A 365 -27.84 -3.29 -24.39
CA ALA A 365 -28.78 -4.34 -24.02
C ALA A 365 -30.15 -4.25 -24.75
N THR A 366 -30.53 -3.06 -25.21
CA THR A 366 -31.76 -2.83 -25.99
C THR A 366 -31.57 -3.04 -27.49
N GLU A 367 -30.36 -2.87 -28.04
CA GLU A 367 -30.06 -3.18 -29.45
C GLU A 367 -29.85 -4.69 -29.69
N GLU A 368 -29.27 -5.44 -28.73
CA GLU A 368 -29.12 -6.91 -28.82
C GLU A 368 -30.45 -7.67 -28.73
N THR A 369 -31.46 -7.12 -28.04
CA THR A 369 -32.80 -7.74 -27.95
C THR A 369 -33.64 -7.54 -29.22
N VAL A 370 -33.38 -6.49 -30.02
CA VAL A 370 -34.10 -6.24 -31.28
C VAL A 370 -33.49 -7.03 -32.46
N ALA A 371 -32.20 -7.40 -32.39
CA ALA A 371 -31.53 -8.19 -33.42
C ALA A 371 -31.90 -9.70 -33.39
N ALA A 372 -32.53 -10.18 -32.31
CA ALA A 372 -32.91 -11.59 -32.14
C ALA A 372 -34.29 -11.96 -32.74
N ASP A 373 -35.12 -10.98 -33.10
CA ASP A 373 -36.43 -11.19 -33.75
C ASP A 373 -36.36 -10.79 -35.24
N GLY A 374 -35.68 -11.60 -36.03
CA GLY A 374 -35.78 -11.61 -37.50
C GLY A 374 -36.88 -12.58 -37.97
N PRO A 375 -37.55 -12.33 -39.11
CA PRO A 375 -38.88 -12.88 -39.38
C PRO A 375 -38.86 -14.40 -39.59
N VAL A 376 -39.74 -15.09 -38.87
CA VAL A 376 -40.08 -16.49 -39.12
C VAL A 376 -40.76 -16.58 -40.49
N LEU A 377 -40.04 -17.11 -41.47
CA LEU A 377 -40.60 -17.55 -42.75
C LEU A 377 -41.57 -18.71 -42.50
N ALA A 378 -42.86 -18.43 -42.63
CA ALA A 378 -43.89 -19.44 -42.77
C ALA A 378 -44.04 -19.82 -44.25
N VAL A 379 -43.83 -21.12 -44.52
CA VAL A 379 -44.26 -21.98 -45.65
C VAL A 379 -44.24 -21.39 -47.06
#